data_AF-A0A0D0BVF5-F1
#
_entry.id   AF-A0A0D0BVF5-F1
#
_cell.length_a   1.000
_cell.length_b   1.000
_cell.length_c   1.000
_cell.angle_alpha   90.00
_cell.angle_beta   90.00
_cell.angle_gamma   90.00
#
_symmetry.space_group_name_H-M   'P 1'
#
loop_
_entity.id
_entity.type
_entity.pdbx_description
1 polymer ?
#
loop_
_entity_poly.entity_id
_entity_poly.type
_entity_poly.pdbx_seq_one_letter_code
_entity_poly.pdbx_strand_id
1 'polypeptide(L)'
;MYGSNPFTAQDGWNAGNGQSTWDTSAPPPSIFGALPYPSVSSALPGAITLKFTSLSPTILNSKVIGPRNETYFRVVTDGGHTVLKDAQGSNIALLEWRDHPTVEARSLVVKQPMGQWLRLSTDRSHRFMVHNGVGYSWSPHDRFLQLSIPGSYDVLARVSKTYDVVVLELTPHALQLGLLELGVLATILLQCGKSID
;
A
#
# COMPACT_ATOMS: atom_id res chain seq x y z
N MET A 1 10.46 4.03 65.22
CA MET A 1 9.81 4.03 63.89
C MET A 1 10.86 4.42 62.88
N TYR A 2 11.40 3.43 62.15
CA TYR A 2 12.36 3.67 61.09
C TYR A 2 11.80 3.03 59.81
N GLY A 3 11.48 3.87 58.83
CA GLY A 3 10.98 3.46 57.53
C GLY A 3 12.13 2.99 56.65
N SER A 4 12.01 1.77 56.14
CA SER A 4 12.98 1.15 55.23
C SER A 4 12.65 1.51 53.78
N ASN A 5 13.55 2.23 53.12
CA ASN A 5 13.57 2.37 51.65
C ASN A 5 14.12 1.07 51.02
N PRO A 6 13.43 0.42 50.06
CA PRO A 6 13.83 -0.88 49.53
C PRO A 6 14.49 -0.75 48.14
N PHE A 7 15.64 -0.10 48.06
CA PHE A 7 16.47 -0.12 46.83
C PHE A 7 17.89 -0.62 47.13
N THR A 8 17.97 -1.89 47.47
CA THR A 8 19.14 -2.78 47.34
C THR A 8 18.55 -4.19 47.22
N ALA A 9 18.85 -5.01 46.23
CA ALA A 9 20.18 -5.47 45.86
C ALA A 9 20.17 -6.13 44.46
N GLN A 10 21.24 -5.83 43.73
CA GLN A 10 21.95 -6.67 42.75
C GLN A 10 21.22 -7.26 41.53
N ASP A 11 21.57 -6.68 40.37
CA ASP A 11 22.32 -7.34 39.28
C ASP A 11 22.04 -8.81 38.98
N GLY A 12 21.56 -9.06 37.77
CA GLY A 12 21.58 -10.40 37.18
C GLY A 12 20.97 -10.46 35.80
N TRP A 13 21.61 -9.85 34.80
CA TRP A 13 21.43 -10.27 33.42
C TRP A 13 21.81 -11.75 33.31
N ASN A 14 20.84 -12.63 33.07
CA ASN A 14 21.13 -13.99 32.62
C ASN A 14 20.05 -14.47 31.65
N ALA A 15 20.35 -14.27 30.35
CA ALA A 15 19.79 -15.09 29.29
C ALA A 15 20.48 -16.45 29.34
N GLY A 16 19.75 -17.51 29.66
CA GLY A 16 20.33 -18.85 29.79
C GLY A 16 19.26 -19.93 29.74
N ASN A 17 19.17 -20.57 28.58
CA ASN A 17 18.35 -21.73 28.25
C ASN A 17 18.69 -22.94 29.16
N GLY A 18 17.70 -23.71 29.66
CA GLY A 18 17.95 -24.93 30.43
C GLY A 18 16.67 -25.65 30.89
N GLN A 19 16.58 -26.95 30.63
CA GLN A 19 15.39 -27.82 30.68
C GLN A 19 14.90 -28.23 32.09
N SER A 20 13.60 -28.60 32.15
CA SER A 20 12.88 -29.53 33.06
C SER A 20 12.93 -29.24 34.57
N THR A 21 11.80 -29.22 35.28
CA THR A 21 11.18 -30.42 35.89
C THR A 21 9.79 -30.03 36.43
N TRP A 22 8.83 -30.96 36.39
CA TRP A 22 7.43 -30.74 36.75
C TRP A 22 7.25 -30.40 38.24
N ASP A 23 6.55 -29.31 38.53
CA ASP A 23 5.76 -29.24 39.76
C ASP A 23 4.43 -28.52 39.50
N THR A 24 3.38 -29.09 40.09
CA THR A 24 1.99 -28.84 39.74
C THR A 24 1.44 -27.79 40.70
N SER A 25 0.76 -26.76 40.17
CA SER A 25 -0.01 -25.71 40.88
C SER A 25 0.56 -24.28 40.92
N ALA A 26 1.13 -23.79 39.80
CA ALA A 26 1.16 -22.34 39.58
C ALA A 26 -0.15 -21.91 38.86
N PRO A 27 -0.94 -20.97 39.40
CA PRO A 27 -2.11 -20.46 38.69
C PRO A 27 -1.65 -19.82 37.38
N PRO A 28 -2.34 -20.06 36.25
CA PRO A 28 -2.00 -19.43 34.99
C PRO A 28 -2.04 -17.89 35.17
N PRO A 29 -1.07 -17.16 34.60
CA PRO A 29 -1.07 -15.71 34.69
C PRO A 29 -2.40 -15.17 34.15
N SER A 30 -3.01 -14.26 34.90
CA SER A 30 -4.27 -13.62 34.51
C SER A 30 -4.06 -12.82 33.22
N ILE A 31 -4.70 -13.29 32.15
CA ILE A 31 -4.73 -12.66 30.82
C ILE A 31 -5.73 -11.51 30.72
N PHE A 32 -6.43 -11.18 31.81
CA PHE A 32 -7.31 -10.02 31.90
C PHE A 32 -6.47 -8.74 31.99
N GLY A 33 -6.27 -8.10 30.84
CA GLY A 33 -5.54 -6.84 30.72
C GLY A 33 -4.41 -6.85 29.68
N ALA A 34 -4.15 -7.99 29.03
CA ALA A 34 -3.27 -8.00 27.87
C ALA A 34 -3.94 -7.24 26.72
N LEU A 35 -3.58 -5.96 26.59
CA LEU A 35 -3.86 -5.19 25.38
C LEU A 35 -3.37 -6.02 24.17
N PRO A 36 -4.18 -6.15 23.11
CA PRO A 36 -3.74 -6.85 21.92
C PRO A 36 -2.45 -6.19 21.44
N TYR A 37 -1.37 -6.97 21.35
CA TYR A 37 -0.15 -6.54 20.69
C TYR A 37 -0.55 -6.06 19.29
N PRO A 38 -0.26 -4.80 18.89
CA PRO A 38 -0.54 -4.36 17.54
C PRO A 38 0.29 -5.21 16.60
N SER A 39 -0.38 -6.14 15.91
CA SER A 39 0.24 -6.82 14.78
C SER A 39 0.61 -5.74 13.76
N VAL A 40 1.86 -5.77 13.29
CA VAL A 40 2.47 -4.75 12.42
C VAL A 40 1.95 -4.85 10.97
N SER A 41 0.66 -5.16 10.83
CA SER A 41 -0.08 -5.19 9.57
C SER A 41 -1.57 -4.99 9.86
N SER A 42 -1.94 -3.88 10.50
CA SER A 42 -3.35 -3.47 10.48
C SER A 42 -3.68 -3.03 9.05
N ALA A 43 -4.58 -3.78 8.41
CA ALA A 43 -5.24 -3.34 7.19
C ALA A 43 -5.85 -1.95 7.43
N LEU A 44 -5.95 -1.12 6.38
CA LEU A 44 -6.67 0.15 6.52
C LEU A 44 -8.12 -0.15 6.95
N PRO A 45 -8.65 0.46 8.02
CA PRO A 45 -9.99 0.15 8.53
C PRO A 45 -11.06 0.32 7.45
N GLY A 46 -11.81 -0.76 7.17
CA GLY A 46 -12.88 -0.76 6.17
C GLY A 46 -12.42 -0.62 4.72
N ALA A 47 -11.11 -0.73 4.43
CA ALA A 47 -10.60 -0.59 3.08
C ALA A 47 -10.96 -1.78 2.17
N ILE A 48 -11.17 -1.48 0.88
CA ILE A 48 -11.17 -2.49 -0.15
C ILE A 48 -9.72 -2.86 -0.49
N THR A 49 -9.44 -4.15 -0.57
CA THR A 49 -8.14 -4.67 -0.99
C THR A 49 -8.19 -5.15 -2.43
N LEU A 50 -7.35 -4.58 -3.26
CA LEU A 50 -7.08 -5.01 -4.64
C LEU A 50 -5.70 -5.63 -4.71
N LYS A 51 -5.60 -6.81 -5.32
CA LYS A 51 -4.34 -7.54 -5.47
C LYS A 51 -3.96 -7.63 -6.94
N PHE A 52 -2.80 -7.10 -7.28
CA PHE A 52 -2.16 -7.34 -8.56
C PHE A 52 -1.43 -8.68 -8.47
N THR A 53 -1.90 -9.65 -9.23
CA THR A 53 -1.39 -11.02 -9.25
C THR A 53 -0.96 -11.43 -10.66
N SER A 54 -0.32 -12.59 -10.77
CA SER A 54 0.13 -13.14 -12.06
C SER A 54 1.09 -12.21 -12.80
N LEU A 55 2.01 -11.57 -12.05
CA LEU A 55 3.00 -10.65 -12.58
C LEU A 55 3.89 -11.36 -13.61
N SER A 56 3.96 -10.86 -14.86
CA SER A 56 4.70 -11.52 -15.94
C SER A 56 5.40 -10.54 -16.90
N PRO A 57 6.67 -10.19 -16.69
CA PRO A 57 7.45 -10.34 -15.46
C PRO A 57 7.18 -9.23 -14.42
N THR A 58 6.40 -8.20 -14.76
CA THR A 58 6.11 -7.05 -13.90
C THR A 58 4.60 -6.80 -13.76
N ILE A 59 4.22 -5.77 -12.99
CA ILE A 59 2.83 -5.31 -12.84
C ILE A 59 2.17 -4.89 -14.17
N LEU A 60 2.98 -4.60 -15.20
CA LEU A 60 2.53 -4.21 -16.54
C LEU A 60 1.83 -5.35 -17.30
N ASN A 61 1.95 -6.59 -16.84
CA ASN A 61 1.13 -7.72 -17.29
C ASN A 61 0.63 -8.43 -16.03
N SER A 62 -0.59 -8.11 -15.59
CA SER A 62 -1.13 -8.62 -14.35
C SER A 62 -2.66 -8.61 -14.34
N LYS A 63 -3.24 -9.32 -13.37
CA LYS A 63 -4.68 -9.24 -13.06
C LYS A 63 -4.86 -8.51 -11.74
N VAL A 64 -5.87 -7.66 -11.67
CA VAL A 64 -6.28 -6.99 -10.42
C VAL A 64 -7.50 -7.71 -9.88
N ILE A 65 -7.32 -8.38 -8.77
CA ILE A 65 -8.34 -9.20 -8.10
C ILE A 65 -8.87 -8.44 -6.88
N GLY A 66 -10.19 -8.38 -6.73
CA GLY A 66 -10.85 -7.75 -5.59
C GLY A 66 -11.11 -8.70 -4.41
N PRO A 67 -11.82 -8.24 -3.37
CA PRO A 67 -12.03 -9.00 -2.14
C PRO A 67 -12.74 -10.35 -2.32
N ARG A 68 -13.58 -10.48 -3.35
CA ARG A 68 -14.36 -11.70 -3.65
C ARG A 68 -13.65 -12.65 -4.61
N ASN A 69 -12.34 -12.47 -4.79
CA ASN A 69 -11.53 -13.21 -5.75
C ASN A 69 -12.00 -13.06 -7.22
N GLU A 70 -12.75 -11.99 -7.51
CA GLU A 70 -13.21 -11.63 -8.84
C GLU A 70 -12.19 -10.68 -9.50
N THR A 71 -12.04 -10.79 -10.82
CA THR A 71 -11.15 -9.90 -11.59
C THR A 71 -11.86 -8.57 -11.82
N TYR A 72 -11.31 -7.49 -11.27
CA TYR A 72 -11.80 -6.13 -11.49
C TYR A 72 -11.14 -5.50 -12.71
N PHE A 73 -9.83 -5.71 -12.88
CA PHE A 73 -9.07 -5.15 -13.98
C PHE A 73 -8.04 -6.12 -14.54
N ARG A 74 -7.63 -5.87 -15.79
CA ARG A 74 -6.49 -6.54 -16.41
C ARG A 74 -5.51 -5.50 -16.95
N VAL A 75 -4.24 -5.69 -16.64
CA VAL A 75 -3.14 -4.87 -17.17
C VAL A 75 -2.45 -5.70 -18.25
N VAL A 76 -2.41 -5.18 -19.47
CA VAL A 76 -1.84 -5.88 -20.62
C VAL A 76 -0.86 -4.97 -21.33
N THR A 77 0.36 -5.45 -21.57
CA THR A 77 1.39 -4.70 -22.29
C THR A 77 1.72 -5.39 -23.61
N ASP A 78 1.69 -4.61 -24.69
CA ASP A 78 2.07 -5.05 -26.02
C ASP A 78 2.73 -3.91 -26.81
N GLY A 79 3.81 -4.22 -27.54
CA GLY A 79 4.46 -3.28 -28.46
C GLY A 79 4.83 -1.91 -27.88
N GLY A 80 5.20 -1.84 -26.60
CA GLY A 80 5.52 -0.57 -25.93
C GLY A 80 4.33 0.23 -25.40
N HIS A 81 3.13 -0.36 -25.39
CA HIS A 81 1.92 0.23 -24.82
C HIS A 81 1.40 -0.67 -23.70
N THR A 82 0.84 -0.09 -22.64
CA THR A 82 0.12 -0.82 -21.61
C THR A 82 -1.32 -0.34 -21.57
N VAL A 83 -2.26 -1.27 -21.64
CA VAL A 83 -3.70 -0.99 -21.56
C VAL A 83 -4.22 -1.53 -20.24
N LEU A 84 -4.94 -0.69 -19.50
CA LEU A 84 -5.75 -1.10 -18.38
C LEU A 84 -7.17 -1.38 -18.90
N LYS A 85 -7.68 -2.57 -18.60
CA LYS A 85 -9.02 -3.02 -19.00
C LYS A 85 -9.89 -3.29 -17.78
N ASP A 86 -11.18 -3.04 -17.90
CA ASP A 86 -12.18 -3.45 -16.92
C ASP A 86 -12.43 -4.98 -16.94
N ALA A 87 -13.35 -5.44 -16.09
CA ALA A 87 -13.73 -6.85 -15.99
C ALA A 87 -14.39 -7.39 -17.28
N GLN A 88 -15.04 -6.51 -18.05
CA GLN A 88 -15.71 -6.81 -19.32
C GLN A 88 -14.74 -6.80 -20.52
N GLY A 89 -13.51 -6.34 -20.31
CA GLY A 89 -12.47 -6.25 -21.34
C GLY A 89 -12.43 -4.90 -22.07
N SER A 90 -13.23 -3.92 -21.67
CA SER A 90 -13.19 -2.57 -22.22
C SER A 90 -11.93 -1.84 -21.77
N ASN A 91 -11.32 -1.08 -22.67
CA ASN A 91 -10.15 -0.26 -22.34
C ASN A 91 -10.58 0.95 -21.51
N ILE A 92 -9.99 1.11 -20.31
CA ILE A 92 -10.25 2.25 -19.43
C ILE A 92 -9.08 3.24 -19.38
N ALA A 93 -7.86 2.78 -19.67
CA ALA A 93 -6.69 3.64 -19.77
C ALA A 93 -5.61 3.06 -20.68
N LEU A 94 -4.78 3.95 -21.21
CA LEU A 94 -3.66 3.68 -22.09
C LEU A 94 -2.40 4.37 -21.56
N LEU A 95 -1.32 3.61 -21.49
CA LEU A 95 0.02 4.07 -21.18
C LEU A 95 0.90 3.82 -22.40
N GLU A 96 1.56 4.85 -22.91
CA GLU A 96 2.50 4.74 -24.04
C GLU A 96 3.92 4.91 -23.50
N TRP A 97 4.82 3.96 -23.75
CA TRP A 97 6.18 3.92 -23.16
C TRP A 97 7.30 4.33 -24.15
N ARG A 98 6.96 5.09 -25.20
CA ARG A 98 7.94 5.57 -26.19
C ARG A 98 8.74 6.76 -25.63
N ASP A 99 9.50 7.45 -26.49
CA ASP A 99 10.42 8.56 -26.13
C ASP A 99 9.79 9.64 -25.24
N HIS A 100 8.46 9.84 -25.33
CA HIS A 100 7.70 10.70 -24.45
C HIS A 100 6.57 9.88 -23.80
N PRO A 101 6.79 9.29 -22.62
CA PRO A 101 5.78 8.45 -22.00
C PRO A 101 4.52 9.23 -21.65
N THR A 102 3.36 8.76 -22.10
CA THR A 102 2.07 9.43 -21.85
C THR A 102 1.06 8.50 -21.17
N VAL A 103 0.18 9.11 -20.39
CA VAL A 103 -0.97 8.46 -19.75
C VAL A 103 -2.25 9.09 -20.26
N GLU A 104 -3.25 8.26 -20.54
CA GLU A 104 -4.62 8.64 -20.85
C GLU A 104 -5.56 7.69 -20.12
N ALA A 105 -6.60 8.22 -19.47
CA ALA A 105 -7.64 7.43 -18.84
C ALA A 105 -9.01 8.00 -19.19
N ARG A 106 -9.90 7.15 -19.68
CA ARG A 106 -11.20 7.55 -20.24
C ARG A 106 -12.00 8.35 -19.20
N SER A 107 -12.34 9.59 -19.55
CA SER A 107 -13.10 10.52 -18.71
C SER A 107 -12.43 10.92 -17.38
N LEU A 108 -11.19 10.49 -17.11
CA LEU A 108 -10.49 10.74 -15.85
C LEU A 108 -9.20 11.53 -16.04
N VAL A 109 -8.44 11.22 -17.10
CA VAL A 109 -7.14 11.81 -17.39
C VAL A 109 -7.03 12.07 -18.89
N VAL A 110 -6.97 13.34 -19.28
CA VAL A 110 -6.65 13.74 -20.65
C VAL A 110 -5.22 13.31 -20.95
N LYS A 111 -4.97 12.85 -22.19
CA LYS A 111 -3.64 12.41 -22.62
C LYS A 111 -2.58 13.46 -22.31
N GLN A 112 -1.61 13.09 -21.47
CA GLN A 112 -0.54 13.97 -21.02
C GLN A 112 0.72 13.17 -20.64
N PRO A 113 1.90 13.81 -20.52
CA PRO A 113 3.10 13.14 -20.03
C PRO A 113 2.91 12.50 -18.66
N MET A 114 3.44 11.29 -18.46
CA MET A 114 3.29 10.57 -17.18
C MET A 114 3.86 11.36 -15.99
N GLY A 115 5.05 11.97 -16.17
CA GLY A 115 5.68 12.83 -15.16
C GLY A 115 4.94 14.14 -14.91
N GLN A 116 4.04 14.57 -15.80
CA GLN A 116 3.14 15.69 -15.52
C GLN A 116 1.92 15.26 -14.72
N TRP A 117 1.36 14.10 -15.02
CA TRP A 117 0.21 13.55 -14.28
C TRP A 117 0.58 13.13 -12.86
N LEU A 118 1.72 12.45 -12.69
CA LEU A 118 2.23 11.94 -11.43
C LEU A 118 3.60 12.59 -11.11
N ARG A 119 3.54 13.89 -10.83
CA ARG A 119 4.69 14.79 -10.74
C ARG A 119 5.58 14.47 -9.55
N LEU A 120 6.85 14.21 -9.80
CA LEU A 120 7.84 14.08 -8.75
C LEU A 120 8.09 15.43 -8.07
N SER A 121 8.12 15.45 -6.74
CA SER A 121 8.49 16.64 -5.97
C SER A 121 9.96 17.00 -6.19
N THR A 122 10.32 18.27 -5.98
CA THR A 122 11.69 18.77 -6.18
C THR A 122 12.71 18.04 -5.30
N ASP A 123 12.32 17.72 -4.07
CA ASP A 123 13.11 16.93 -3.11
C ASP A 123 13.02 15.42 -3.34
N ARG A 124 12.26 14.98 -4.36
CA ARG A 124 12.05 13.57 -4.73
C ARG A 124 11.47 12.69 -3.62
N SER A 125 10.86 13.29 -2.60
CA SER A 125 10.28 12.56 -1.45
C SER A 125 8.88 12.02 -1.72
N HIS A 126 8.15 12.58 -2.69
CA HIS A 126 6.78 12.17 -3.00
C HIS A 126 6.42 12.46 -4.46
N ARG A 127 5.32 11.88 -4.92
CA ARG A 127 4.69 12.21 -6.20
C ARG A 127 3.32 12.82 -6.00
N PHE A 128 2.99 13.81 -6.80
CA PHE A 128 1.76 14.59 -6.71
C PHE A 128 0.88 14.36 -7.95
N MET A 129 -0.42 14.22 -7.74
CA MET A 129 -1.41 14.17 -8.81
C MET A 129 -2.64 15.03 -8.45
N VAL A 130 -3.38 15.48 -9.46
CA VAL A 130 -4.63 16.25 -9.26
C VAL A 130 -5.79 15.51 -9.89
N HIS A 131 -6.90 15.41 -9.17
CA HIS A 131 -8.17 14.91 -9.69
C HIS A 131 -9.33 15.70 -9.11
N ASN A 132 -10.29 16.10 -9.94
CA ASN A 132 -11.43 16.94 -9.55
C ASN A 132 -11.05 18.21 -8.77
N GLY A 133 -9.92 18.83 -9.11
CA GLY A 133 -9.39 20.02 -8.44
C GLY A 133 -8.73 19.76 -7.08
N VAL A 134 -8.70 18.50 -6.61
CA VAL A 134 -8.07 18.10 -5.35
C VAL A 134 -6.68 17.54 -5.64
N GLY A 135 -5.69 17.99 -4.87
CA GLY A 135 -4.32 17.49 -4.91
C GLY A 135 -4.13 16.27 -4.02
N TYR A 136 -3.40 15.29 -4.52
CA TYR A 136 -3.09 14.05 -3.82
C TYR A 136 -1.59 13.77 -3.85
N SER A 137 -1.04 13.29 -2.75
CA SER A 137 0.38 12.99 -2.60
C SER A 137 0.59 11.51 -2.31
N TRP A 138 1.43 10.87 -3.13
CA TRP A 138 1.98 9.54 -2.93
C TRP A 138 3.36 9.66 -2.30
N SER A 139 3.51 9.22 -1.05
CA SER A 139 4.79 9.28 -0.33
C SER A 139 5.14 7.93 0.31
N PRO A 140 6.43 7.57 0.40
CA PRO A 140 6.87 6.44 1.21
C PRO A 140 6.56 6.67 2.69
N HIS A 141 6.05 5.64 3.37
CA HIS A 141 5.85 5.60 4.81
C HIS A 141 6.10 4.17 5.31
N ASP A 142 7.21 3.99 6.04
CA ASP A 142 7.75 2.68 6.43
C ASP A 142 7.92 1.74 5.23
N ARG A 143 7.12 0.67 5.17
CA ARG A 143 7.11 -0.39 4.15
C ARG A 143 6.03 -0.18 3.07
N PHE A 144 5.39 0.99 3.07
CA PHE A 144 4.23 1.29 2.25
C PHE A 144 4.46 2.55 1.40
N LEU A 145 3.76 2.64 0.27
CA LEU A 145 3.46 3.94 -0.34
C LEU A 145 2.05 4.33 0.11
N GLN A 146 1.89 5.53 0.63
CA GLN A 146 0.60 6.04 1.09
C GLN A 146 0.14 7.18 0.21
N LEU A 147 -1.17 7.21 -0.03
CA LEU A 147 -1.87 8.33 -0.66
C LEU A 147 -2.57 9.16 0.40
N SER A 148 -2.33 10.46 0.42
CA SER A 148 -3.04 11.41 1.28
C SER A 148 -3.32 12.72 0.56
N ILE A 149 -4.16 13.56 1.15
CA ILE A 149 -4.31 14.95 0.74
C ILE A 149 -3.21 15.76 1.45
N PRO A 150 -2.44 16.61 0.75
CA PRO A 150 -1.43 17.44 1.39
C PRO A 150 -1.99 18.25 2.57
N GLY A 151 -1.32 18.16 3.72
CA GLY A 151 -1.77 18.80 4.97
C GLY A 151 -2.80 18.00 5.78
N SER A 152 -3.28 16.86 5.28
CA SER A 152 -4.09 15.90 6.03
C SER A 152 -3.25 14.73 6.56
N TYR A 153 -3.65 14.20 7.71
CA TYR A 153 -3.12 12.94 8.26
C TYR A 153 -3.91 11.71 7.78
N ASP A 154 -4.99 11.92 7.02
CA ASP A 154 -5.85 10.84 6.55
C ASP A 154 -5.18 10.08 5.40
N VAL A 155 -5.01 8.78 5.59
CA VAL A 155 -4.52 7.86 4.55
C VAL A 155 -5.71 7.41 3.70
N LEU A 156 -5.71 7.83 2.44
CA LEU A 156 -6.75 7.47 1.47
C LEU A 156 -6.48 6.10 0.85
N ALA A 157 -5.23 5.81 0.55
CA ALA A 157 -4.81 4.55 -0.05
C ALA A 157 -3.43 4.13 0.45
N ARG A 158 -3.15 2.83 0.33
CA ARG A 158 -1.85 2.25 0.69
C ARG A 158 -1.46 1.19 -0.31
N VAL A 159 -0.21 1.23 -0.77
CA VAL A 159 0.39 0.21 -1.62
C VAL A 159 1.46 -0.52 -0.82
N SER A 160 1.41 -1.85 -0.85
CA SER A 160 2.49 -2.73 -0.40
C SER A 160 2.88 -3.70 -1.50
N LYS A 161 4.10 -4.22 -1.42
CA LYS A 161 4.63 -5.16 -2.40
C LYS A 161 5.31 -6.33 -1.68
N THR A 162 4.96 -7.54 -2.08
CA THR A 162 5.72 -8.77 -1.82
C THR A 162 6.46 -9.18 -3.09
N TYR A 163 7.05 -10.37 -3.10
CA TYR A 163 7.78 -10.88 -4.27
C TYR A 163 6.88 -11.04 -5.51
N ASP A 164 5.65 -11.52 -5.31
CA ASP A 164 4.73 -11.98 -6.35
C ASP A 164 3.41 -11.20 -6.42
N VAL A 165 3.15 -10.33 -5.44
CA VAL A 165 1.89 -9.59 -5.32
C VAL A 165 2.17 -8.12 -4.99
N VAL A 166 1.46 -7.23 -5.68
CA VAL A 166 1.31 -5.83 -5.26
C VAL A 166 -0.11 -5.68 -4.71
N VAL A 167 -0.26 -5.08 -3.54
CA VAL A 167 -1.55 -4.89 -2.88
C VAL A 167 -1.83 -3.40 -2.80
N LEU A 168 -2.97 -2.99 -3.34
CA LEU A 168 -3.54 -1.66 -3.19
C LEU A 168 -4.74 -1.74 -2.25
N GLU A 169 -4.68 -1.01 -1.14
CA GLU A 169 -5.80 -0.82 -0.23
C GLU A 169 -6.36 0.59 -0.44
N LEU A 170 -7.69 0.71 -0.58
CA LEU A 170 -8.39 1.98 -0.73
C LEU A 170 -9.44 2.11 0.37
N THR A 171 -9.43 3.22 1.10
CA THR A 171 -10.46 3.51 2.10
C THR A 171 -11.82 3.78 1.44
N PRO A 172 -12.94 3.63 2.17
CA PRO A 172 -14.26 4.03 1.67
C PRO A 172 -14.29 5.51 1.24
N HIS A 173 -13.56 6.38 1.93
CA HIS A 173 -13.45 7.79 1.57
C HIS A 173 -12.75 7.98 0.22
N ALA A 174 -11.68 7.24 -0.06
CA ALA A 174 -11.02 7.27 -1.37
C ALA A 174 -11.94 6.82 -2.51
N LEU A 175 -12.80 5.83 -2.26
CA LEU A 175 -13.80 5.38 -3.24
C LEU A 175 -14.85 6.46 -3.53
N GLN A 176 -15.33 7.17 -2.50
CA GLN A 176 -16.27 8.29 -2.65
C GLN A 176 -15.66 9.45 -3.46
N LEU A 177 -14.34 9.63 -3.37
CA LEU A 177 -13.58 10.60 -4.16
C LEU A 177 -13.30 10.15 -5.60
N GLY A 178 -13.75 8.95 -6.01
CA GLY A 178 -13.54 8.42 -7.36
C GLY A 178 -12.10 7.94 -7.63
N LEU A 179 -11.35 7.55 -6.59
CA LEU A 179 -9.93 7.20 -6.72
C LEU A 179 -9.66 5.74 -7.09
N LEU A 180 -10.67 4.95 -7.45
CA LEU A 180 -10.50 3.53 -7.72
C LEU A 180 -9.57 3.30 -8.91
N GLU A 181 -9.93 3.79 -10.09
CA GLU A 181 -9.18 3.62 -11.33
C GLU A 181 -7.85 4.38 -11.28
N LEU A 182 -7.85 5.58 -10.69
CA LEU A 182 -6.65 6.40 -10.52
C LEU A 182 -5.65 5.77 -9.55
N GLY A 183 -6.14 5.16 -8.47
CA GLY A 183 -5.31 4.43 -7.52
C GLY A 183 -4.66 3.21 -8.18
N VAL A 184 -5.41 2.47 -9.01
CA VAL A 184 -4.88 1.35 -9.80
C VAL A 184 -3.82 1.84 -10.78
N LEU A 185 -4.09 2.91 -11.53
CA LEU A 185 -3.14 3.49 -12.49
C LEU A 185 -1.86 4.00 -11.82
N ALA A 186 -2.00 4.75 -10.72
CA ALA A 186 -0.86 5.24 -9.96
C ALA A 186 -0.02 4.07 -9.42
N THR A 187 -0.67 3.01 -8.91
CA THR A 187 0.03 1.80 -8.45
C THR A 187 0.82 1.14 -9.58
N ILE A 188 0.24 1.05 -10.79
CA ILE A 188 0.95 0.53 -11.97
C ILE A 188 2.20 1.35 -12.25
N LEU A 189 2.08 2.67 -12.36
CA LEU A 189 3.22 3.55 -12.65
C LEU A 189 4.29 3.48 -11.56
N LEU A 190 3.89 3.53 -10.29
CA LEU A 190 4.80 3.51 -9.15
C LEU A 190 5.54 2.17 -8.97
N GLN A 191 4.98 1.07 -9.48
CA GLN A 191 5.51 -0.29 -9.27
C GLN A 191 6.04 -0.96 -10.55
N CYS A 192 6.00 -0.29 -11.69
CA CYS A 192 6.40 -0.86 -12.98
C CYS A 192 7.92 -0.99 -13.20
N GLY A 193 8.73 -0.23 -12.46
CA GLY A 193 10.19 -0.21 -12.61
C GLY A 193 10.70 0.53 -13.85
N LYS A 194 9.83 1.21 -14.61
CA LYS A 194 10.21 2.09 -15.72
C LYS A 194 10.31 3.55 -15.26
N SER A 195 11.13 4.35 -15.94
CA SER A 195 11.10 5.81 -15.75
C SER A 195 9.78 6.36 -16.26
N ILE A 196 9.19 7.27 -15.49
CA ILE A 196 8.00 8.05 -15.89
C ILE A 196 8.31 9.57 -15.94
N ASP A 197 9.55 9.94 -15.63
CA ASP A 197 10.10 11.31 -15.75
C ASP A 197 11.02 11.40 -16.98
#